data_AF-A0A6C0K9H0-F1
#
_entry.id   AF-A0A6C0K9H0-F1
#
_cell.length_a   1.000
_cell.length_b   1.000
_cell.length_c   1.000
_cell.angle_alpha   90.00
_cell.angle_beta   90.00
_cell.angle_gamma   90.00
#
_symmetry.space_group_name_H-M   'P 1'
#
loop_
_entity.id
_entity.type
_entity.pdbx_description
1 polymer ?
#
loop_
_entity_poly.entity_id
_entity_poly.type
_entity_poly.pdbx_seq_one_letter_code
_entity_poly.pdbx_strand_id
1 'polypeptide(L)'
;MWNDPETVWGKNKELEKFWGQLASGKKVVLIYKDKTHKYVNEPKRFTKKHETMFNEFKEDNNILAILSSPQSQDAYEQYLYPKAKDKSVNYVIEHYTKYFKPITAGEKLRIPLP
;
A
#
# COMPACT_ATOMS: atom_id res chain seq x y z
N MET A 1 -17.99 15.83 -18.76
CA MET A 1 -16.75 15.29 -18.14
C MET A 1 -15.76 15.08 -19.27
N TRP A 2 -14.66 15.82 -19.26
CA TRP A 2 -13.62 15.68 -20.28
C TRP A 2 -12.88 14.37 -19.98
N ASN A 3 -12.96 13.41 -20.89
CA ASN A 3 -12.14 12.20 -20.82
C ASN A 3 -10.74 12.59 -21.24
N ASP A 4 -9.90 12.98 -20.29
CA ASP A 4 -8.48 13.14 -20.52
C ASP A 4 -7.91 11.76 -20.92
N PRO A 5 -7.48 11.56 -22.19
CA PRO A 5 -6.97 10.27 -22.66
C PRO A 5 -5.68 9.85 -21.94
N GLU A 6 -4.96 10.81 -21.35
CA GLU A 6 -3.73 10.58 -20.59
C GLU A 6 -4.01 10.12 -19.15
N THR A 7 -5.25 10.27 -18.67
CA THR A 7 -5.61 9.87 -17.30
C THR A 7 -5.34 8.39 -17.05
N VAL A 8 -4.76 8.05 -15.90
CA VAL A 8 -4.54 6.65 -15.50
C VAL A 8 -5.76 6.06 -14.79
N TRP A 9 -6.66 6.92 -14.30
CA TRP A 9 -7.85 6.55 -13.53
C TRP A 9 -8.85 5.80 -14.40
N GLY A 10 -9.48 4.76 -13.85
CA GLY A 10 -10.43 3.90 -14.56
C GLY A 10 -9.82 2.86 -15.50
N LYS A 11 -8.51 2.94 -15.83
CA LYS A 11 -7.82 1.98 -16.72
C LYS A 11 -7.53 0.64 -16.04
N ASN A 12 -7.23 0.64 -14.74
CA ASN A 12 -7.15 -0.56 -13.89
C ASN A 12 -7.89 -0.30 -12.58
N LYS A 13 -9.19 -0.58 -12.57
CA LYS A 13 -10.10 -0.26 -11.44
C LYS A 13 -9.75 -1.00 -10.15
N GLU A 14 -9.21 -2.22 -10.26
CA GLU A 14 -8.82 -3.01 -9.09
C GLU A 14 -7.58 -2.42 -8.42
N LEU A 15 -6.57 -2.06 -9.21
CA LEU A 15 -5.36 -1.41 -8.74
C LEU A 15 -5.66 -0.02 -8.15
N GLU A 16 -6.55 0.73 -8.79
CA GLU A 16 -7.05 2.01 -8.29
C GLU A 16 -7.75 1.86 -6.94
N LYS A 17 -8.64 0.88 -6.81
CA LYS A 17 -9.33 0.60 -5.55
C LYS A 17 -8.35 0.17 -4.46
N PHE A 18 -7.37 -0.65 -4.80
CA PHE A 18 -6.29 -1.04 -3.90
C PHE A 18 -5.49 0.18 -3.42
N TRP A 19 -5.07 1.05 -4.34
CA TRP A 19 -4.42 2.31 -4.01
C TRP A 19 -5.27 3.16 -3.08
N GLY A 20 -6.54 3.40 -3.45
CA GLY A 20 -7.45 4.23 -2.67
C GLY A 20 -7.64 3.71 -1.25
N GLN A 21 -7.64 2.39 -1.05
CA GLN A 21 -7.69 1.79 0.28
C GLN A 21 -6.45 2.15 1.11
N LEU A 22 -5.25 2.01 0.55
CA LEU A 22 -4.01 2.35 1.23
C LEU A 22 -3.88 3.87 1.48
N ALA A 23 -4.12 4.67 0.45
CA ALA A 23 -3.97 6.13 0.47
C ALA A 23 -5.01 6.81 1.37
N SER A 24 -6.17 6.17 1.60
CA SER A 24 -7.18 6.69 2.52
C SER A 24 -6.71 6.76 3.98
N GLY A 25 -5.64 6.03 4.34
CA GLY A 25 -5.19 5.89 5.72
C GLY A 25 -6.18 5.16 6.62
N LYS A 26 -7.11 4.41 6.02
CA LYS A 26 -8.08 3.55 6.71
C LYS A 26 -7.72 2.07 6.60
N LYS A 27 -6.75 1.70 5.77
CA LYS A 27 -6.35 0.31 5.57
C LYS A 27 -4.86 0.18 5.29
N VAL A 28 -4.27 -0.86 5.86
CA VAL A 28 -2.96 -1.39 5.48
C VAL A 28 -3.07 -2.84 5.03
N VAL A 29 -2.04 -3.31 4.33
CA VAL A 29 -1.88 -4.74 4.03
C VAL A 29 -0.68 -5.27 4.79
N LEU A 30 -0.90 -6.30 5.61
CA LEU A 30 0.15 -7.03 6.29
C LEU A 30 0.59 -8.20 5.40
N ILE A 31 1.90 -8.36 5.25
CA ILE A 31 2.52 -9.50 4.58
C ILE A 31 3.19 -10.37 5.63
N TYR A 32 2.82 -11.63 5.70
CA TYR A 32 3.34 -12.59 6.69
C TYR A 32 4.50 -13.42 6.11
N LYS A 33 5.29 -14.04 7.00
CA LYS A 33 6.45 -14.88 6.65
C LYS A 33 6.08 -16.08 5.77
N ASP A 34 4.88 -16.62 5.92
CA ASP A 34 4.33 -17.68 5.08
C ASP A 34 3.86 -17.19 3.70
N LYS A 35 4.12 -15.90 3.38
CA LYS A 35 3.72 -15.20 2.16
C LYS A 35 2.22 -14.97 2.02
N THR A 36 1.42 -15.26 3.04
CA THR A 36 0.02 -14.83 3.08
C THR A 36 -0.07 -13.34 3.36
N HIS A 37 -1.23 -12.74 3.06
CA HIS A 37 -1.47 -11.34 3.32
C HIS A 37 -2.86 -11.10 3.93
N LYS A 38 -2.99 -10.01 4.67
CA LYS A 38 -4.25 -9.60 5.29
C LYS A 38 -4.45 -8.10 5.18
N TYR A 39 -5.66 -7.71 4.76
CA TYR A 39 -6.11 -6.32 4.86
C TYR A 39 -6.55 -6.04 6.30
N VAL A 40 -6.04 -4.96 6.88
CA VAL A 40 -6.42 -4.53 8.23
C VAL A 40 -6.90 -3.10 8.18
N ASN A 41 -8.05 -2.85 8.83
CA ASN A 41 -8.60 -1.50 8.97
C ASN A 41 -7.80 -0.74 10.04
N GLU A 42 -7.34 0.45 9.67
CA GLU A 42 -6.66 1.36 10.59
C GLU A 42 -7.67 2.18 11.41
N PRO A 43 -7.41 2.40 12.71
CA PRO A 43 -8.08 3.42 13.48
C PRO A 43 -7.66 4.82 12.98
N LYS A 44 -8.36 5.86 13.45
CA LYS A 44 -8.02 7.25 13.10
C LYS A 44 -6.54 7.54 13.40
N ARG A 45 -5.84 8.14 12.43
CA ARG A 45 -4.44 8.59 12.57
C ARG A 45 -4.29 9.54 13.78
N PHE A 46 -3.07 9.59 14.32
CA PHE A 46 -2.73 10.43 15.49
C PHE A 46 -3.54 10.09 16.75
N THR A 47 -3.89 8.83 16.93
CA THR A 47 -4.50 8.32 18.16
C THR A 47 -3.60 7.27 18.78
N LYS A 48 -3.66 7.12 20.11
CA LYS A 48 -2.94 6.07 20.84
C LYS A 48 -3.24 4.67 20.29
N LYS A 49 -4.47 4.45 19.81
CA LYS A 49 -4.88 3.18 19.20
C LYS A 49 -4.15 2.92 17.87
N HIS A 50 -3.94 3.96 17.06
CA HIS A 50 -3.16 3.88 15.81
C HIS A 50 -1.70 3.55 16.11
N GLU A 51 -1.09 4.26 17.07
CA GLU A 51 0.29 4.01 17.48
C GLU A 51 0.49 2.60 18.04
N THR A 52 -0.40 2.18 18.96
CA THR A 52 -0.34 0.83 19.58
C THR A 52 -0.42 -0.26 18.52
N MET A 53 -1.37 -0.16 17.58
CA MET A 53 -1.53 -1.11 16.48
C MET A 53 -0.28 -1.21 15.58
N PHE A 54 0.32 -0.08 15.22
CA PHE A 54 1.54 -0.11 14.41
C PHE A 54 2.75 -0.63 15.18
N ASN A 55 2.84 -0.36 16.49
CA ASN A 55 3.89 -0.94 17.34
C ASN A 55 3.73 -2.46 17.43
N GLU A 56 2.52 -2.98 17.64
CA GLU A 56 2.24 -4.42 17.62
C GLU A 56 2.67 -5.05 16.30
N PHE A 57 2.38 -4.43 15.16
CA PHE A 57 2.81 -4.95 13.86
C PHE A 57 4.34 -4.90 13.66
N LYS A 58 4.98 -3.84 14.17
CA LYS A 58 6.44 -3.71 14.12
C LYS A 58 7.12 -4.76 14.99
N GLU A 59 6.55 -5.11 16.13
CA GLU A 59 7.06 -6.11 17.08
C GLU A 59 6.74 -7.55 16.65
N ASP A 60 5.67 -7.79 15.90
CA ASP A 60 5.28 -9.13 15.45
C ASP A 60 6.28 -9.73 14.46
N ASN A 61 7.06 -10.70 14.91
CA ASN A 61 8.07 -11.40 14.13
C ASN A 61 7.51 -12.19 12.94
N ASN A 62 6.21 -12.44 12.85
CA ASN A 62 5.58 -13.09 11.71
C ASN A 62 5.29 -12.14 10.55
N ILE A 63 5.24 -10.83 10.81
CA ILE A 63 5.02 -9.81 9.78
C ILE A 63 6.35 -9.44 9.12
N LEU A 64 6.41 -9.60 7.80
CA LEU A 64 7.53 -9.20 6.95
C LEU A 64 7.43 -7.76 6.47
N ALA A 65 6.21 -7.32 6.14
CA ALA A 65 5.97 -5.98 5.61
C ALA A 65 4.56 -5.48 5.94
N ILE A 66 4.46 -4.16 6.04
CA ILE A 66 3.22 -3.41 6.22
C ILE A 66 3.15 -2.46 5.03
N LEU A 67 2.29 -2.75 4.06
CA LEU A 67 2.09 -1.90 2.90
C LEU A 67 1.09 -0.81 3.26
N SER A 68 1.50 0.44 3.10
CA SER A 68 0.68 1.63 3.26
C SER A 68 1.03 2.64 2.17
N SER A 69 0.30 3.75 2.13
CA SER A 69 0.52 4.80 1.13
C SER A 69 0.31 6.19 1.71
N PRO A 70 1.09 7.20 1.24
CA PRO A 70 0.70 8.59 1.42
C PRO A 70 -0.66 8.86 0.76
N GLN A 71 -1.38 9.85 1.29
CA GLN A 71 -2.62 10.33 0.71
C GLN A 71 -2.30 11.27 -0.47
N SER A 72 -1.84 10.70 -1.58
CA SER A 72 -1.38 11.46 -2.76
C SER A 72 -1.92 10.82 -4.04
N GLN A 73 -2.46 11.62 -4.95
CA GLN A 73 -2.83 11.14 -6.28
C GLN A 73 -1.57 10.92 -7.12
N ASP A 74 -0.66 11.89 -7.13
CA ASP A 74 0.61 11.82 -7.85
C ASP A 74 1.40 10.55 -7.53
N ALA A 75 1.42 10.11 -6.27
CA ALA A 75 2.11 8.88 -5.90
C ALA A 75 1.50 7.63 -6.57
N TYR A 76 0.19 7.61 -6.85
CA TYR A 76 -0.40 6.55 -7.67
C TYR A 76 0.07 6.65 -9.12
N GLU A 77 -0.08 7.84 -9.70
CA GLU A 77 0.13 8.10 -11.13
C GLU A 77 1.58 7.94 -11.54
N GLN A 78 2.52 8.32 -10.67
CA GLN A 78 3.95 8.34 -10.95
C GLN A 78 4.65 7.07 -10.47
N TYR A 79 4.25 6.52 -9.32
CA TYR A 79 5.08 5.53 -8.62
C TYR A 79 4.52 4.11 -8.73
N LEU A 80 3.21 3.94 -8.58
CA LEU A 80 2.59 2.61 -8.61
C LEU A 80 2.07 2.23 -10.00
N TYR A 81 1.22 3.07 -10.58
CA TYR A 81 0.49 2.75 -11.80
C TYR A 81 1.41 2.43 -12.99
N PRO A 82 2.46 3.20 -13.33
CA PRO A 82 3.29 2.92 -14.50
C PRO A 82 3.99 1.56 -14.42
N LYS A 83 4.31 1.11 -13.20
CA LYS A 83 5.01 -0.15 -12.92
C LYS A 83 4.05 -1.35 -12.82
N ALA A 84 2.77 -1.11 -12.51
CA ALA A 84 1.79 -2.15 -12.18
C ALA A 84 0.51 -2.15 -13.04
N LYS A 85 0.36 -1.24 -14.02
CA LYS A 85 -0.87 -1.05 -14.81
C LYS A 85 -1.44 -2.34 -15.43
N ASP A 86 -0.56 -3.25 -15.87
CA ASP A 86 -0.93 -4.52 -16.51
C ASP A 86 -0.90 -5.71 -15.54
N LYS A 87 -0.87 -5.46 -14.23
CA LYS A 87 -0.78 -6.46 -13.16
C LYS A 87 -2.03 -6.47 -12.30
N SER A 88 -2.36 -7.64 -11.77
CA SER A 88 -3.40 -7.78 -10.75
C SER A 88 -2.91 -7.27 -9.40
N VAL A 89 -3.85 -6.93 -8.52
CA VAL A 89 -3.55 -6.54 -7.13
C VAL A 89 -2.79 -7.65 -6.40
N ASN A 90 -3.17 -8.92 -6.59
CA ASN A 90 -2.48 -10.06 -5.98
C ASN A 90 -1.01 -10.12 -6.41
N TYR A 91 -0.73 -9.93 -7.71
CA TYR A 91 0.64 -9.92 -8.20
C TYR A 91 1.47 -8.78 -7.58
N VAL A 92 0.87 -7.60 -7.42
CA VAL A 92 1.49 -6.44 -6.76
C VAL A 92 1.82 -6.74 -5.30
N ILE A 93 0.92 -7.41 -4.58
CA ILE A 93 1.11 -7.80 -3.18
C ILE A 93 2.19 -8.89 -3.05
N GLU A 94 2.15 -9.93 -3.88
CA GLU A 94 3.14 -11.02 -3.85
C GLU A 94 4.55 -10.53 -4.20
N HIS A 95 4.65 -9.52 -5.07
CA HIS A 95 5.91 -8.93 -5.52
C HIS A 95 6.11 -7.53 -4.94
N TYR A 96 5.60 -7.26 -3.74
CA TYR A 96 5.55 -5.92 -3.16
C TYR A 96 6.91 -5.22 -3.12
N THR A 97 8.04 -5.93 -3.03
CA THR A 97 9.38 -5.32 -3.02
C THR A 97 9.74 -4.62 -4.33
N LYS A 98 9.07 -4.94 -5.45
CA LYS A 98 9.21 -4.23 -6.73
C LYS A 98 8.47 -2.89 -6.76
N TYR A 99 7.47 -2.73 -5.88
CA TYR A 99 6.52 -1.62 -5.91
C TYR A 99 6.58 -0.76 -4.64
N PHE A 100 7.01 -1.33 -3.51
CA PHE A 100 7.07 -0.72 -2.19
C PHE A 100 8.45 -0.86 -1.53
N LYS A 101 9.00 0.26 -1.05
CA LYS A 101 10.28 0.34 -0.33
C LYS A 101 10.05 0.65 1.14
N PRO A 102 10.94 0.20 2.04
CA PRO A 102 10.88 0.60 3.43
C PRO A 102 11.15 2.10 3.57
N ILE A 103 10.49 2.75 4.54
CA ILE A 103 10.70 4.18 4.83
C ILE A 103 12.13 4.41 5.32
N THR A 104 12.64 3.51 6.14
CA THR A 104 14.03 3.48 6.61
C THR A 104 14.57 2.07 6.53
N ALA A 105 15.88 1.90 6.31
CA ALA A 105 16.50 0.59 6.19
C ALA A 105 16.15 -0.31 7.40
N GLY A 106 15.68 -1.52 7.14
CA GLY A 106 15.28 -2.49 8.18
C GLY A 106 13.83 -2.36 8.67
N GLU A 107 13.08 -1.32 8.29
CA GLU A 107 11.68 -1.18 8.71
C GLU A 107 10.72 -2.08 7.92
N LYS A 108 9.67 -2.55 8.62
CA LYS A 108 8.56 -3.30 8.02
C LYS A 108 7.59 -2.42 7.26
N LEU A 109 7.46 -1.14 7.63
CA LEU A 109 6.55 -0.21 6.97
C LEU A 109 7.10 0.19 5.61
N ARG A 110 6.30 -0.01 4.57
CA ARG A 110 6.69 0.25 3.19
C ARG A 110 5.69 1.14 2.48
N ILE A 111 6.24 2.06 1.69
CA ILE A 111 5.51 3.00 0.85
C ILE A 111 5.88 2.78 -0.62
N PRO A 112 5.04 3.21 -1.57
CA PRO A 112 5.31 3.08 -2.99
C PRO A 112 6.69 3.64 -3.36
N LEU A 113 7.44 2.94 -4.23
CA LEU A 113 8.74 3.41 -4.71
C LEU A 113 8.55 4.57 -5.67
N PRO A 114 9.08 5.77 -5.37
CA PRO A 114 9.34 6.79 -6.38
C PRO A 114 10.07 6.17 -7.57
#